data_AF-A0A539EQ41-F1
#
_entry.id   AF-A0A539EQ41-F1
#
_cell.length_a   1.000
_cell.length_b   1.000
_cell.length_c   1.000
_cell.angle_alpha   90.00
_cell.angle_beta   90.00
_cell.angle_gamma   90.00
#
_symmetry.space_group_name_H-M   'P 1'
#
loop_
_entity.id
_entity.type
_entity.pdbx_description
1 polymer ?
#
loop_
_entity_poly.entity_id
_entity_poly.type
_entity_poly.pdbx_seq_one_letter_code
_entity_poly.pdbx_strand_id
1 'polypeptide(L)'
;MVKAMTLGLALGLAAATARAEEAAAPAAAEEETKVLTFLRENRPEMAHHLEGAKRERPDEYRRHIGEMAKMVGNPEMREVFLKTSGAEAKVHKAAEAVRRAEGAEKDRLTKELEAALGDQFDAKLAQQELQVKKMTEEIGKLKARIEARRAKKAQLVKKRLADMTGEGDGMDW
;
A
#
# COMPACT_ATOMS: atom_id res chain seq x y z
N MET A 1 -54.18 26.53 10.56
CA MET A 1 -53.99 25.76 9.32
C MET A 1 -52.51 25.69 9.02
N VAL A 2 -51.97 24.47 8.98
CA VAL A 2 -50.55 24.15 8.83
C VAL A 2 -50.33 23.59 7.42
N LYS A 3 -49.33 24.10 6.68
CA LYS A 3 -48.65 23.45 5.52
C LYS A 3 -47.52 24.38 5.06
N ALA A 4 -46.24 24.06 5.32
CA ALA A 4 -45.37 23.14 4.57
C ALA A 4 -44.55 23.87 3.48
N MET A 5 -43.30 24.19 3.79
CA MET A 5 -42.23 24.44 2.81
C MET A 5 -40.89 23.99 3.41
N THR A 6 -40.59 22.70 3.26
CA THR A 6 -39.26 22.12 3.46
C THR A 6 -39.06 21.05 2.40
N LEU A 7 -38.57 21.42 1.22
CA LEU A 7 -38.02 20.46 0.27
C LEU A 7 -37.12 21.18 -0.71
N GLY A 8 -35.80 21.02 -0.56
CA GLY A 8 -34.86 21.62 -1.49
C GLY A 8 -33.40 21.53 -1.09
N LEU A 9 -32.91 20.42 -0.51
CA LEU A 9 -31.47 20.26 -0.26
C LEU A 9 -30.99 18.80 -0.13
N ALA A 10 -31.45 17.91 -1.00
CA ALA A 10 -31.02 16.50 -1.01
C ALA A 10 -30.47 15.98 -2.34
N LEU A 11 -30.36 16.81 -3.40
CA LEU A 11 -29.90 16.35 -4.73
C LEU A 11 -28.42 16.61 -5.05
N GLY A 12 -27.66 17.29 -4.19
CA GLY A 12 -26.25 17.62 -4.47
C GLY A 12 -25.24 16.52 -4.12
N LEU A 13 -25.56 15.65 -3.15
CA LEU A 13 -24.58 14.70 -2.60
C LEU A 13 -24.42 13.42 -3.45
N ALA A 14 -25.47 12.98 -4.14
CA ALA A 14 -25.46 11.74 -4.93
C ALA A 14 -24.70 11.87 -6.26
N ALA A 15 -24.68 13.06 -6.87
CA ALA A 15 -23.99 13.28 -8.15
C ALA A 15 -22.46 13.39 -7.98
N ALA A 16 -21.97 13.85 -6.83
CA ALA A 16 -20.54 13.93 -6.54
C ALA A 16 -19.93 12.55 -6.26
N THR A 17 -20.67 11.65 -5.60
CA THR A 17 -20.23 10.26 -5.34
C THR A 17 -20.17 9.43 -6.61
N ALA A 18 -21.17 9.53 -7.49
CA ALA A 18 -21.18 8.78 -8.76
C ALA A 18 -20.03 9.18 -9.70
N ARG A 19 -19.69 10.49 -9.74
CA ARG A 19 -18.61 11.01 -10.60
C ARG A 19 -17.20 10.69 -10.06
N ALA A 20 -17.06 10.54 -8.75
CA ALA A 20 -15.81 10.09 -8.14
C ALA A 20 -15.59 8.58 -8.32
N GLU A 21 -16.66 7.79 -8.32
CA GLU A 21 -16.64 6.33 -8.53
C GLU A 21 -16.32 5.99 -10.00
N GLU A 22 -16.86 6.75 -10.95
CA GLU A 22 -16.61 6.59 -12.40
C GLU A 22 -15.18 7.01 -12.80
N ALA A 23 -14.59 8.01 -12.14
CA ALA A 23 -13.20 8.44 -12.39
C ALA A 23 -12.14 7.54 -11.72
N ALA A 24 -12.50 6.83 -10.64
CA ALA A 24 -11.59 5.91 -9.95
C ALA A 24 -11.45 4.54 -10.66
N ALA A 25 -12.48 4.11 -11.39
CA ALA A 25 -12.49 2.85 -12.14
C ALA A 25 -11.35 2.68 -13.18
N PRO A 26 -11.05 3.67 -14.05
CA PRO A 26 -9.97 3.51 -15.04
C PRO A 26 -8.58 3.47 -14.39
N ALA A 27 -8.33 4.28 -13.36
CA ALA A 27 -7.05 4.28 -12.64
C ALA A 27 -6.78 2.94 -11.94
N ALA A 28 -7.81 2.34 -11.32
CA ALA A 28 -7.70 1.04 -10.67
C ALA A 28 -7.39 -0.09 -11.67
N ALA A 29 -7.98 -0.04 -12.88
CA ALA A 29 -7.75 -1.03 -13.93
C ALA A 29 -6.32 -0.96 -14.50
N GLU A 30 -5.75 0.25 -14.63
CA GLU A 30 -4.36 0.43 -15.05
C GLU A 30 -3.36 -0.08 -14.00
N GLU A 31 -3.61 0.21 -12.71
CA GLU A 31 -2.79 -0.29 -11.61
C GLU A 31 -2.82 -1.82 -11.51
N GLU A 32 -4.01 -2.42 -11.64
CA GLU A 32 -4.18 -3.87 -11.70
C GLU A 32 -3.34 -4.48 -12.82
N THR A 33 -3.41 -3.90 -14.03
CA THR A 33 -2.64 -4.39 -15.18
C THR A 33 -1.14 -4.32 -14.93
N LYS A 34 -0.64 -3.21 -14.38
CA LYS A 34 0.79 -3.06 -14.04
C LYS A 34 1.25 -4.10 -13.02
N VAL A 35 0.45 -4.34 -11.99
CA VAL A 35 0.75 -5.34 -10.95
C VAL A 35 0.79 -6.74 -11.56
N LEU A 36 -0.23 -7.13 -12.32
CA LEU A 36 -0.29 -8.46 -12.92
C LEU A 36 0.84 -8.70 -13.92
N THR A 37 1.18 -7.71 -14.77
CA THR A 37 2.32 -7.83 -15.69
C THR A 37 3.63 -8.03 -14.92
N PHE A 38 3.90 -7.18 -13.92
CA PHE A 38 5.08 -7.31 -13.07
C PHE A 38 5.17 -8.69 -12.41
N LEU A 39 4.06 -9.19 -11.87
CA LEU A 39 4.02 -10.51 -11.24
C LEU A 39 4.18 -11.64 -12.24
N ARG A 40 3.61 -11.57 -13.45
CA ARG A 40 3.82 -12.62 -14.46
C ARG A 40 5.29 -12.74 -14.88
N GLU A 41 5.99 -11.62 -15.00
CA GLU A 41 7.40 -11.58 -15.37
C GLU A 41 8.32 -12.10 -14.27
N ASN A 42 8.00 -11.79 -13.01
CA ASN A 42 8.92 -12.03 -11.89
C ASN A 42 8.50 -13.18 -10.96
N ARG A 43 7.19 -13.46 -10.87
CA ARG A 43 6.53 -14.39 -9.92
C ARG A 43 5.23 -14.98 -10.51
N PRO A 44 5.31 -15.78 -11.58
CA PRO A 44 4.13 -16.27 -12.30
C PRO A 44 3.17 -17.07 -11.41
N GLU A 45 3.67 -17.82 -10.43
CA GLU A 45 2.83 -18.54 -9.45
C GLU A 45 1.94 -17.59 -8.64
N MET A 46 2.48 -16.43 -8.24
CA MET A 46 1.74 -15.43 -7.49
C MET A 46 0.70 -14.72 -8.35
N ALA A 47 1.03 -14.44 -9.61
CA ALA A 47 0.07 -13.92 -10.57
C ALA A 47 -1.10 -14.89 -10.75
N HIS A 48 -0.81 -16.18 -10.90
CA HIS A 48 -1.83 -17.22 -11.04
C HIS A 48 -2.73 -17.31 -9.79
N HIS A 49 -2.15 -17.27 -8.58
CA HIS A 49 -2.93 -17.26 -7.34
C HIS A 49 -3.82 -16.02 -7.21
N LEU A 50 -3.34 -14.84 -7.62
CA LEU A 50 -4.15 -13.63 -7.61
C LEU A 50 -5.30 -13.69 -8.61
N GLU A 51 -5.07 -14.24 -9.81
CA GLU A 51 -6.12 -14.46 -10.80
C GLU A 51 -7.21 -15.41 -10.28
N GLY A 52 -6.82 -16.48 -9.57
CA GLY A 52 -7.77 -17.35 -8.88
C GLY A 52 -8.57 -16.59 -7.80
N ALA A 53 -7.87 -15.80 -6.97
CA ALA A 53 -8.49 -15.00 -5.93
C ALA A 53 -9.50 -13.97 -6.48
N LYS A 54 -9.29 -13.45 -7.69
CA LYS A 54 -10.24 -12.55 -8.36
C LYS A 54 -11.63 -13.17 -8.52
N ARG A 55 -11.69 -14.49 -8.80
CA ARG A 55 -12.95 -15.22 -8.97
C ARG A 55 -13.58 -15.62 -7.64
N GLU A 56 -12.76 -16.08 -6.70
CA GLU A 56 -13.22 -16.69 -5.46
C GLU A 56 -13.48 -15.68 -4.35
N ARG A 57 -12.65 -14.63 -4.27
CA ARG A 57 -12.60 -13.66 -3.17
C ARG A 57 -12.25 -12.25 -3.71
N PRO A 58 -13.18 -11.61 -4.45
CA PRO A 58 -12.91 -10.36 -5.16
C PRO A 58 -12.52 -9.19 -4.23
N ASP A 59 -13.01 -9.16 -2.99
CA ASP A 59 -12.63 -8.12 -2.02
C ASP A 59 -11.18 -8.26 -1.54
N GLU A 60 -10.76 -9.49 -1.24
CA GLU A 60 -9.36 -9.76 -0.89
C GLU A 60 -8.42 -9.49 -2.06
N TYR A 61 -8.85 -9.82 -3.28
CA TYR A 61 -8.14 -9.50 -4.51
C TYR A 61 -7.93 -7.99 -4.66
N ARG A 62 -9.00 -7.20 -4.57
CA ARG A 62 -8.92 -5.73 -4.68
C ARG A 62 -7.98 -5.12 -3.64
N ARG A 63 -8.04 -5.60 -2.39
CA ARG A 63 -7.12 -5.17 -1.34
C ARG A 63 -5.66 -5.51 -1.67
N HIS A 64 -5.39 -6.76 -2.07
CA HIS A 64 -4.04 -7.19 -2.43
C HIS A 64 -3.49 -6.43 -3.63
N ILE A 65 -4.30 -6.21 -4.68
CA ILE A 65 -3.89 -5.41 -5.84
C ILE A 65 -3.54 -3.99 -5.42
N GLY A 66 -4.35 -3.34 -4.56
CA GLY A 66 -4.06 -1.99 -4.09
C GLY A 66 -2.77 -1.90 -3.24
N GLU A 67 -2.50 -2.91 -2.41
CA GLU A 67 -1.23 -3.00 -1.66
C GLU A 67 -0.04 -3.24 -2.60
N MET A 68 -0.18 -4.14 -3.56
CA MET A 68 0.85 -4.43 -4.56
C MET A 68 1.07 -3.25 -5.50
N ALA A 69 0.05 -2.48 -5.87
CA ALA A 69 0.18 -1.30 -6.72
C ALA A 69 1.10 -0.26 -6.08
N LYS A 70 0.98 -0.04 -4.77
CA LYS A 70 1.89 0.84 -4.01
C LYS A 70 3.32 0.32 -4.03
N MET A 71 3.50 -1.00 -3.88
CA MET A 71 4.81 -1.66 -3.95
C MET A 71 5.43 -1.52 -5.35
N VAL A 72 4.67 -1.89 -6.39
CA VAL A 72 5.08 -1.85 -7.80
C VAL A 72 5.37 -0.43 -8.28
N GLY A 73 4.65 0.57 -7.77
CA GLY A 73 4.90 1.98 -8.07
C GLY A 73 6.20 2.53 -7.49
N ASN A 74 6.85 1.83 -6.56
CA ASN A 74 8.07 2.29 -5.90
C ASN A 74 9.27 1.38 -6.24
N PRO A 75 10.28 1.86 -6.98
CA PRO A 75 11.43 1.06 -7.40
C PRO A 75 12.18 0.39 -6.23
N GLU A 76 12.40 1.09 -5.12
CA GLU A 76 13.10 0.54 -3.95
C GLU A 76 12.30 -0.61 -3.32
N MET A 77 10.97 -0.47 -3.22
CA MET A 77 10.13 -1.56 -2.70
C MET A 77 10.08 -2.76 -3.64
N ARG A 78 10.04 -2.54 -4.95
CA ARG A 78 10.09 -3.64 -5.93
C ARG A 78 11.36 -4.46 -5.78
N GLU A 79 12.51 -3.80 -5.69
CA GLU A 79 13.79 -4.50 -5.58
C GLU A 79 13.85 -5.36 -4.31
N VAL A 80 13.49 -4.76 -3.17
CA VAL A 80 13.43 -5.47 -1.89
C VAL A 80 12.45 -6.64 -1.96
N PHE A 81 11.26 -6.44 -2.53
CA PHE A 81 10.26 -7.48 -2.70
C PHE A 81 10.78 -8.67 -3.52
N LEU A 82 11.44 -8.39 -4.65
CA LEU A 82 12.01 -9.44 -5.51
C LEU A 82 13.12 -10.22 -4.80
N LYS A 83 13.98 -9.53 -4.03
CA LYS A 83 15.04 -10.15 -3.22
C LYS A 83 14.43 -11.05 -2.14
N THR A 84 13.53 -10.52 -1.32
CA THR A 84 12.91 -11.28 -0.21
C THR A 84 12.14 -12.48 -0.71
N SER A 85 11.26 -12.32 -1.70
CA SER A 85 10.50 -13.42 -2.28
C SER A 85 11.42 -14.46 -2.95
N GLY A 86 12.57 -14.04 -3.47
CA GLY A 86 13.55 -14.92 -4.10
C GLY A 86 14.24 -15.79 -3.10
N ALA A 87 14.72 -15.17 -2.03
CA ALA A 87 15.37 -15.89 -0.93
C ALA A 87 14.40 -16.85 -0.23
N GLU A 88 13.15 -16.46 -0.02
CA GLU A 88 12.11 -17.34 0.54
C GLU A 88 11.86 -18.58 -0.32
N ALA A 89 11.72 -18.41 -1.64
CA ALA A 89 11.54 -19.53 -2.56
C ALA A 89 12.77 -20.47 -2.56
N LYS A 90 13.99 -19.92 -2.52
CA LYS A 90 15.23 -20.69 -2.41
C LYS A 90 15.27 -21.51 -1.12
N VAL A 91 14.98 -20.88 0.03
CA VAL A 91 14.94 -21.56 1.33
C VAL A 91 13.93 -22.69 1.32
N HIS A 92 12.72 -22.45 0.80
CA HIS A 92 11.69 -23.48 0.73
C HIS A 92 12.15 -24.68 -0.11
N LYS A 93 12.69 -24.43 -1.30
CA LYS A 93 13.21 -25.47 -2.19
C LYS A 93 14.37 -26.26 -1.55
N ALA A 94 15.33 -25.56 -0.93
CA ALA A 94 16.47 -26.19 -0.27
C ALA A 94 16.03 -27.05 0.92
N ALA A 95 15.08 -26.55 1.73
CA ALA A 95 14.53 -27.30 2.85
C ALA A 95 13.77 -28.56 2.41
N GLU A 96 13.03 -28.51 1.30
CA GLU A 96 12.44 -29.69 0.70
C GLU A 96 13.47 -30.72 0.24
N ALA A 97 14.53 -30.27 -0.43
CA ALA A 97 15.60 -31.15 -0.90
C ALA A 97 16.29 -31.87 0.28
N VAL A 98 16.66 -31.13 1.33
CA VAL A 98 17.26 -31.70 2.55
C VAL A 98 16.37 -32.76 3.20
N ARG A 99 15.05 -32.54 3.24
CA ARG A 99 14.09 -33.50 3.83
C ARG A 99 14.02 -34.83 3.07
N ARG A 100 14.28 -34.81 1.76
CA ARG A 100 14.23 -35.99 0.89
C ARG A 100 15.58 -36.70 0.74
N ALA A 101 16.68 -36.06 1.14
CA ALA A 101 18.03 -36.57 0.94
C ALA A 101 18.56 -37.37 2.15
N GLU A 102 19.54 -38.24 1.88
CA GLU A 102 20.20 -39.09 2.86
C GLU A 102 21.73 -39.07 2.70
N GLY A 103 22.44 -39.54 3.73
CA GLY A 103 23.91 -39.67 3.71
C GLY A 103 24.64 -38.38 3.30
N ALA A 104 25.69 -38.53 2.48
CA ALA A 104 26.55 -37.44 2.06
C ALA A 104 25.83 -36.36 1.22
N GLU A 105 24.74 -36.71 0.51
CA GLU A 105 23.94 -35.74 -0.24
C GLU A 105 23.20 -34.79 0.72
N LYS A 106 22.69 -35.32 1.82
CA LYS A 106 22.03 -34.52 2.86
C LYS A 106 22.97 -33.47 3.43
N ASP A 107 24.21 -33.84 3.76
CA ASP A 107 25.20 -32.91 4.29
C ASP A 107 25.52 -31.76 3.32
N ARG A 108 25.58 -32.07 2.01
CA ARG A 108 25.77 -31.06 0.95
C ARG A 108 24.58 -30.11 0.88
N LEU A 109 23.36 -30.64 0.83
CA LEU A 109 22.13 -29.84 0.74
C LEU A 109 21.89 -29.02 2.03
N THR A 110 22.32 -29.51 3.20
CA THR A 110 22.25 -28.74 4.45
C THR A 110 23.11 -27.48 4.38
N LYS A 111 24.30 -27.53 3.77
CA LYS A 111 25.13 -26.33 3.55
C LYS A 111 24.49 -25.36 2.55
N GLU A 112 23.84 -25.88 1.51
CA GLU A 112 23.08 -25.04 0.56
C GLU A 112 21.89 -24.35 1.26
N LEU A 113 21.19 -25.05 2.15
CA LEU A 113 20.11 -24.48 2.96
C LEU A 113 20.63 -23.40 3.92
N GLU A 114 21.78 -23.63 4.57
CA GLU A 114 22.43 -22.63 5.43
C GLU A 114 22.75 -21.35 4.66
N ALA A 115 23.34 -21.46 3.47
CA ALA A 115 23.60 -20.31 2.61
C ALA A 115 22.30 -19.60 2.18
N ALA A 116 21.25 -20.35 1.82
CA ALA A 116 19.95 -19.78 1.46
C ALA A 116 19.27 -19.04 2.64
N LEU A 117 19.45 -19.54 3.87
CA LEU A 117 18.99 -18.87 5.09
C LEU A 117 19.75 -17.55 5.33
N GLY A 118 21.05 -17.52 5.04
CA GLY A 118 21.84 -16.29 5.02
C GLY A 118 21.29 -15.26 4.04
N ASP A 119 21.09 -15.65 2.78
CA ASP A 119 20.46 -14.79 1.76
C ASP A 119 19.09 -14.24 2.21
N GLN A 120 18.29 -15.09 2.88
CA GLN A 120 16.96 -14.70 3.37
C GLN A 120 17.06 -13.69 4.52
N PHE A 121 18.00 -13.89 5.44
CA PHE A 121 18.24 -12.97 6.53
C PHE A 121 18.60 -11.58 6.00
N ASP A 122 19.57 -11.51 5.09
CA ASP A 122 20.02 -10.25 4.50
C ASP A 122 18.89 -9.54 3.73
N ALA A 123 18.08 -10.28 2.98
CA ALA A 123 16.93 -9.70 2.28
C ALA A 123 15.88 -9.13 3.25
N LYS A 124 15.61 -9.83 4.37
CA LYS A 124 14.69 -9.33 5.41
C LYS A 124 15.27 -8.13 6.15
N LEU A 125 16.56 -8.11 6.42
CA LEU A 125 17.23 -6.96 7.02
C LEU A 125 17.11 -5.73 6.11
N ALA A 126 17.41 -5.87 4.82
CA ALA A 126 17.27 -4.78 3.85
C ALA A 126 15.82 -4.26 3.77
N GLN A 127 14.83 -5.13 3.89
CA GLN A 127 13.42 -4.73 3.98
C GLN A 127 13.12 -3.89 5.22
N GLN A 128 13.64 -4.29 6.38
CA GLN A 128 13.47 -3.55 7.62
C GLN A 128 14.19 -2.20 7.57
N GLU A 129 15.39 -2.13 7.01
CA GLU A 129 16.14 -0.89 6.82
C GLU A 129 15.37 0.09 5.92
N LEU A 130 14.80 -0.39 4.82
CA LEU A 130 13.93 0.42 3.95
C LEU A 130 12.70 0.94 4.70
N GLN A 131 12.09 0.11 5.55
CA GLN A 131 10.95 0.52 6.37
C GLN A 131 11.34 1.63 7.36
N VAL A 132 12.48 1.49 8.04
CA VAL A 132 13.03 2.51 8.96
C VAL A 132 13.30 3.82 8.23
N LYS A 133 13.90 3.77 7.04
CA LYS A 133 14.13 4.94 6.19
C LYS A 133 12.82 5.68 5.89
N LYS A 134 11.80 4.97 5.44
CA LYS A 134 10.48 5.56 5.12
C LYS A 134 9.79 6.17 6.33
N MET A 135 9.79 5.48 7.47
CA MET A 135 9.24 6.02 8.71
C MET A 135 9.96 7.31 9.13
N THR A 136 11.29 7.36 8.96
CA THR A 136 12.08 8.55 9.25
C THR A 136 11.68 9.74 8.38
N GLU A 137 11.47 9.51 7.07
CA GLU A 137 10.99 10.54 6.15
C GLU A 137 9.58 11.05 6.52
N GLU A 138 8.67 10.14 6.88
CA GLU A 138 7.31 10.48 7.30
C GLU A 138 7.28 11.28 8.60
N ILE A 139 8.11 10.89 9.58
CA ILE A 139 8.31 11.65 10.82
C ILE A 139 8.83 13.05 10.51
N GLY A 140 9.79 13.18 9.59
CA GLY A 140 10.29 14.48 9.12
C GLY A 140 9.18 15.36 8.54
N LYS A 141 8.36 14.81 7.63
CA LYS A 141 7.20 15.50 7.05
C LYS A 141 6.18 15.91 8.11
N LEU A 142 5.93 15.06 9.11
CA LEU A 142 5.02 15.38 10.20
C LEU A 142 5.54 16.53 11.07
N LYS A 143 6.83 16.49 11.45
CA LYS A 143 7.49 17.58 12.18
C LYS A 143 7.39 18.91 11.43
N ALA A 144 7.67 18.91 10.12
CA ALA A 144 7.54 20.11 9.29
C ALA A 144 6.11 20.68 9.28
N ARG A 145 5.09 19.81 9.16
CA ARG A 145 3.67 20.24 9.25
C ARG A 145 3.31 20.83 10.61
N ILE A 146 3.84 20.26 11.69
CA ILE A 146 3.64 20.78 13.05
C ILE A 146 4.24 22.17 13.18
N GLU A 147 5.47 22.38 12.74
CA GLU A 147 6.12 23.70 12.78
C GLU A 147 5.38 24.72 11.91
N ALA A 148 4.96 24.35 10.70
CA ALA A 148 4.15 25.22 9.85
C ALA A 148 2.83 25.62 10.53
N ARG A 149 2.19 24.69 11.27
CA ARG A 149 0.97 24.99 12.02
C ARG A 149 1.24 25.86 13.25
N ARG A 150 2.35 25.65 13.94
CA ARG A 150 2.80 26.49 15.07
C ARG A 150 3.05 27.93 14.61
N ALA A 151 3.74 28.11 13.49
CA ALA A 151 3.98 29.43 12.91
C ALA A 151 2.67 30.15 12.54
N LYS A 152 1.67 29.41 12.08
CA LYS A 152 0.34 29.93 11.73
C LYS A 152 -0.64 30.01 12.92
N LYS A 153 -0.21 29.71 14.15
CA LYS A 153 -1.11 29.60 15.32
C LYS A 153 -1.97 30.85 15.50
N ALA A 154 -1.37 32.04 15.51
CA ALA A 154 -2.09 33.29 15.72
C ALA A 154 -3.16 33.53 14.64
N GLN A 155 -2.84 33.28 13.36
CA GLN A 155 -3.78 33.39 12.24
C GLN A 155 -4.93 32.39 12.36
N LEU A 156 -4.62 31.12 12.70
CA LEU A 156 -5.62 30.08 12.89
C LEU A 156 -6.56 30.39 14.06
N VAL A 157 -6.02 30.91 15.17
CA VAL A 157 -6.82 31.36 16.32
C VAL A 157 -7.71 32.54 15.93
N LYS A 158 -7.18 33.55 15.24
CA LYS A 158 -7.96 34.70 14.77
C LYS A 158 -9.08 34.28 13.82
N LYS A 159 -8.79 33.41 12.86
CA LYS A 159 -9.79 32.84 11.95
C LYS A 159 -10.88 32.11 12.73
N ARG A 160 -10.50 31.22 13.66
CA ARG A 160 -11.48 30.48 14.46
C ARG A 160 -12.30 31.39 15.36
N LEU A 161 -11.71 32.46 15.90
CA LEU A 161 -12.43 33.45 16.69
C LEU A 161 -13.49 34.15 15.83
N ALA A 162 -13.11 34.64 14.64
CA ALA A 162 -14.03 35.29 13.71
C ALA A 162 -15.19 34.34 13.30
N ASP A 163 -14.88 33.08 12.99
CA ASP A 163 -15.90 32.05 12.68
C ASP A 163 -16.89 31.86 13.85
N MET A 164 -16.44 32.03 15.10
CA MET A 164 -17.26 31.84 16.31
C MET A 164 -18.04 33.09 16.72
N THR A 165 -17.53 34.28 16.44
CA THR A 165 -18.19 35.56 16.75
C THR A 165 -19.17 35.99 15.65
N GLY A 166 -19.20 35.28 14.52
CA GLY A 166 -19.98 35.69 13.34
C GLY A 166 -19.38 36.89 12.62
N GLU A 167 -18.16 37.28 12.96
CA GLU A 167 -17.35 38.31 12.29
C GLU A 167 -16.52 37.71 11.16
N GLY A 168 -16.54 36.38 10.99
CA GLY A 168 -16.00 35.71 9.82
C GLY A 168 -16.83 36.11 8.61
N ASP A 169 -16.18 36.74 7.64
CA ASP A 169 -16.81 37.22 6.41
C ASP A 169 -17.82 36.20 5.88
N GLY A 170 -19.09 36.63 5.77
CA GLY A 170 -20.12 35.95 4.99
C GLY A 170 -19.88 36.02 3.47
N MET A 171 -18.62 36.05 3.03
CA MET A 171 -18.13 36.17 1.66
C MET A 171 -16.88 35.27 1.57
N ASP A 172 -16.71 34.28 0.70
CA ASP A 172 -17.25 34.04 -0.64
C ASP A 172 -17.45 32.53 -0.85
N TRP A 173 -18.56 32.18 -1.50
CA TRP A 173 -18.79 30.90 -2.18
C TRP A 173 -18.52 31.06 -3.67
#